data_AF-A0A438I721-F1
#
_entry.id   AF-A0A438I721-F1
#
_cell.length_a   1.000
_cell.length_b   1.000
_cell.length_c   1.000
_cell.angle_alpha   90.00
_cell.angle_beta   90.00
_cell.angle_gamma   90.00
#
_symmetry.space_group_name_H-M   'P 1'
#
loop_
_entity.id
_entity.type
_entity.pdbx_description
1 polymer ?
#
loop_
_entity_poly.entity_id
_entity_poly.type
_entity_poly.pdbx_seq_one_letter_code
_entity_poly.pdbx_strand_id
1 'polypeptide(L)'
;MKLYADRKCKERSFEVGEWVYLRLQPYRHSSVALRRNLKLSPRFFSPFQITQRVGEVAYKLNLLETSKIHPVFHVSNLKPALGGNNQQGTSLPEMDGSSGVVGPFPQAVLDRRTRRNKDEVLIHWQGLSPAEATWKMPAQ
;
A
#
# COMPACT_ATOMS: atom_id res chain seq x y z
N MET A 1 -12.32 -35.44 -9.62
CA MET A 1 -11.40 -34.26 -9.59
C MET A 1 -12.03 -33.03 -8.95
N LYS A 2 -13.25 -32.61 -9.32
CA LYS A 2 -13.90 -31.39 -8.76
C LYS A 2 -14.03 -31.37 -7.23
N LEU A 3 -14.48 -32.46 -6.61
CA LEU A 3 -14.64 -32.59 -5.14
C LEU A 3 -13.38 -32.25 -4.31
N TYR A 4 -12.18 -32.51 -4.85
CA TYR A 4 -10.92 -32.20 -4.15
C TYR A 4 -10.49 -30.73 -4.34
N ALA A 5 -10.83 -30.13 -5.48
CA ALA A 5 -10.52 -28.73 -5.78
C ALA A 5 -11.43 -27.77 -5.00
N ASP A 6 -12.73 -28.06 -4.99
CA ASP A 6 -13.74 -27.17 -4.41
C ASP A 6 -13.72 -27.19 -2.87
N ARG A 7 -13.08 -28.20 -2.25
CA ARG A 7 -13.02 -28.36 -0.79
C ARG A 7 -12.37 -27.19 -0.03
N LYS A 8 -11.56 -26.38 -0.72
CA LYS A 8 -10.93 -25.16 -0.16
C LYS A 8 -11.46 -23.87 -0.80
N CYS A 9 -12.30 -23.97 -1.83
CA CYS A 9 -12.93 -22.82 -2.45
C CYS A 9 -14.09 -22.38 -1.55
N LYS A 10 -13.91 -21.25 -0.86
CA LYS A 10 -15.02 -20.61 -0.15
C LYS A 10 -15.67 -19.65 -1.11
N GLU A 11 -16.95 -19.89 -1.41
CA GLU A 11 -17.78 -18.90 -2.07
C GLU A 11 -17.86 -17.67 -1.17
N ARG A 12 -17.44 -16.53 -1.72
CA ARG A 12 -17.49 -15.24 -1.04
C ARG A 12 -18.32 -14.34 -1.92
N SER A 13 -19.26 -13.64 -1.32
CA SER A 13 -20.00 -12.56 -1.94
C SER A 13 -19.76 -11.30 -1.12
N PHE A 14 -19.79 -10.16 -1.78
CA PHE A 14 -19.69 -8.86 -1.14
C PHE A 14 -20.78 -7.96 -1.70
N GLU A 15 -21.20 -6.98 -0.90
CA GLU A 15 -22.19 -5.99 -1.31
C GLU A 15 -21.53 -4.66 -1.67
N VAL A 16 -22.24 -3.86 -2.47
CA VAL A 16 -21.81 -2.49 -2.78
C VAL A 16 -21.87 -1.68 -1.48
N GLY A 17 -20.79 -0.95 -1.18
CA GLY A 17 -20.67 -0.18 0.05
C GLY A 17 -19.91 -0.90 1.17
N GLU A 18 -19.65 -2.20 1.06
CA GLU A 18 -18.82 -2.92 2.04
C GLU A 18 -17.34 -2.54 1.92
N TRP A 19 -16.66 -2.63 3.06
CA TRP A 19 -15.22 -2.41 3.15
C TRP A 19 -14.47 -3.72 3.03
N VAL A 20 -13.52 -3.77 2.10
CA VAL A 20 -12.70 -4.95 1.83
C VAL A 20 -11.23 -4.60 1.78
N TYR A 21 -10.41 -5.49 2.31
CA TYR A 21 -8.98 -5.44 2.10
C TYR A 21 -8.61 -6.06 0.76
N LEU A 22 -7.74 -5.39 0.01
CA LEU A 22 -7.28 -5.83 -1.30
C LEU A 22 -5.91 -6.51 -1.19
N ARG A 23 -5.78 -7.72 -1.73
CA ARG A 23 -4.53 -8.45 -1.83
C ARG A 23 -3.77 -8.02 -3.09
N LEU A 24 -2.59 -7.42 -2.92
CA LEU A 24 -1.68 -7.10 -4.02
C LEU A 24 -0.32 -7.75 -3.80
N GLN A 25 0.46 -7.86 -4.88
CA GLN A 25 1.88 -8.19 -4.80
C GLN A 25 2.68 -6.91 -4.49
N PRO A 26 3.34 -6.81 -3.32
CA PRO A 26 4.02 -5.58 -2.91
C PRO A 26 5.08 -5.10 -3.92
N TYR A 27 5.79 -6.02 -4.56
CA TYR A 27 6.87 -5.70 -5.50
C TYR A 27 6.41 -5.00 -6.79
N ARG A 28 5.14 -5.13 -7.19
CA ARG A 28 4.63 -4.57 -8.46
C ARG A 28 3.76 -3.33 -8.29
N HIS A 29 3.34 -3.03 -7.06
CA HIS A 29 2.19 -2.16 -6.81
C HIS A 29 2.51 -1.08 -5.77
N SER A 30 3.64 -0.40 -5.96
CA SER A 30 4.06 0.75 -5.14
C SER A 30 3.10 1.94 -5.24
N SER A 31 2.30 2.03 -6.30
CA SER A 31 1.30 3.08 -6.51
C SER A 31 0.10 3.02 -5.57
N VAL A 32 -0.13 1.89 -4.88
CA VAL A 32 -1.26 1.75 -3.93
C VAL A 32 -0.82 1.98 -2.48
N ALA A 33 0.44 1.67 -2.15
CA ALA A 33 1.06 2.14 -0.93
C ALA A 33 2.57 2.04 -1.00
N LEU A 34 3.27 3.09 -0.56
CA LEU A 34 4.70 3.02 -0.34
C LEU A 34 4.98 2.25 0.96
N ARG A 35 5.77 1.18 0.88
CA ARG A 35 6.15 0.35 2.02
C ARG A 35 7.67 0.17 2.04
N ARG A 36 8.29 0.43 3.20
CA ARG A 36 9.74 0.35 3.40
C ARG A 36 10.33 -1.04 3.17
N ASN A 37 9.62 -2.10 3.57
CA ASN A 37 10.09 -3.49 3.47
C ASN A 37 9.04 -4.36 2.77
N LEU A 38 9.30 -4.76 1.53
CA LEU A 38 8.37 -5.56 0.71
C LEU A 38 8.22 -7.01 1.19
N LYS A 39 9.23 -7.55 1.87
CA LYS A 39 9.22 -8.94 2.39
C LYS A 39 8.40 -9.07 3.69
N LEU A 40 8.40 -8.02 4.52
CA LEU A 40 7.69 -7.97 5.80
C LEU A 40 6.37 -7.18 5.71
N SER A 41 6.05 -6.60 4.55
CA SER A 41 4.82 -5.84 4.38
C SER A 41 3.58 -6.74 4.45
N PRO A 42 2.48 -6.26 5.04
CA PRO A 42 1.22 -6.97 4.99
C PRO A 42 0.81 -7.20 3.54
N ARG A 43 0.29 -8.40 3.26
CA ARG A 43 -0.13 -8.79 1.91
C ARG A 43 -1.44 -8.12 1.47
N PHE A 44 -2.23 -7.70 2.44
CA PHE A 44 -3.49 -7.01 2.26
C PHE A 44 -3.25 -5.52 2.48
N PHE A 45 -3.63 -4.73 1.48
CA PHE A 45 -3.55 -3.28 1.48
C PHE A 45 -4.83 -2.71 2.08
N SER A 46 -4.77 -1.43 2.43
CA SER A 46 -5.78 -0.62 3.12
C SER A 46 -7.24 -0.98 2.78
N PRO A 47 -8.19 -0.74 3.70
CA PRO A 47 -9.57 -1.04 3.43
C PRO A 47 -10.09 -0.14 2.29
N PHE A 48 -10.62 -0.75 1.25
CA PHE A 48 -11.25 -0.08 0.11
C PHE A 48 -12.74 -0.37 0.11
N GLN A 49 -13.52 0.63 -0.26
CA GLN A 49 -14.97 0.48 -0.40
C GLN A 49 -15.30 -0.10 -1.76
N ILE A 50 -16.23 -1.05 -1.82
CA ILE A 50 -16.77 -1.56 -3.08
C ILE A 50 -17.73 -0.52 -3.65
N THR A 51 -17.45 -0.04 -4.87
CA THR A 51 -18.29 0.96 -5.56
C THR A 51 -19.32 0.30 -6.46
N GLN A 52 -18.98 -0.84 -7.06
CA GLN A 52 -19.87 -1.52 -8.00
C GLN A 52 -19.55 -3.01 -8.08
N ARG A 53 -20.60 -3.84 -8.23
CA ARG A 53 -20.46 -5.24 -8.64
C ARG A 53 -20.43 -5.32 -10.17
N VAL A 54 -19.30 -5.71 -10.74
CA VAL A 54 -19.09 -5.78 -12.21
C VAL A 54 -19.57 -7.13 -12.76
N GLY A 55 -19.50 -8.17 -11.94
CA GLY A 55 -20.04 -9.49 -12.27
C GLY A 55 -20.20 -10.34 -11.03
N GLU A 56 -20.46 -11.63 -11.21
CA GLU A 56 -20.63 -12.56 -10.09
C GLU A 56 -19.39 -12.62 -9.20
N VAL A 57 -18.21 -12.56 -9.82
CA VAL A 57 -16.91 -12.81 -9.20
C VAL A 57 -15.97 -11.59 -9.21
N ALA A 58 -16.41 -10.46 -9.78
CA ALA A 58 -15.59 -9.27 -9.99
C ALA A 58 -16.25 -8.02 -9.41
N TYR A 59 -15.48 -7.27 -8.61
CA TYR A 59 -15.94 -6.07 -7.91
C TYR A 59 -15.02 -4.89 -8.23
N LYS A 60 -15.62 -3.73 -8.41
CA LYS A 60 -14.93 -2.45 -8.57
C LYS A 60 -14.73 -1.82 -7.19
N LEU A 61 -13.50 -1.44 -6.89
CA LEU A 61 -13.12 -0.77 -5.64
C LEU A 61 -12.96 0.73 -5.86
N ASN A 62 -13.16 1.50 -4.80
CA ASN A 62 -12.83 2.91 -4.76
C ASN A 62 -11.30 3.07 -4.58
N LEU A 63 -10.57 3.04 -5.68
CA LEU A 63 -9.15 3.39 -5.72
C LEU A 63 -8.98 4.85 -6.14
N LEU A 64 -7.90 5.48 -5.67
CA LEU A 64 -7.51 6.82 -6.13
C LEU A 64 -7.20 6.80 -7.63
N GLU A 65 -7.67 7.83 -8.35
CA GLU A 65 -7.49 7.96 -9.82
C GLU A 65 -6.01 8.01 -10.24
N THR A 66 -5.13 8.44 -9.34
CA THR A 66 -3.67 8.46 -9.54
C THR A 66 -3.04 7.06 -9.49
N SER A 67 -3.79 6.03 -9.06
CA SER A 67 -3.29 4.67 -8.98
C SER A 67 -3.17 4.05 -10.37
N LYS A 68 -1.96 3.60 -10.73
CA LYS A 68 -1.67 2.87 -11.99
C LYS A 68 -2.28 1.45 -12.06
N ILE A 69 -3.29 1.13 -11.25
CA ILE A 69 -3.89 -0.21 -11.14
C ILE A 69 -5.36 -0.14 -11.52
N HIS A 70 -5.83 -1.10 -12.31
CA HIS A 70 -7.24 -1.22 -12.65
C HIS A 70 -8.09 -1.43 -11.39
N PRO A 71 -9.22 -0.73 -11.22
CA PRO A 71 -10.02 -0.76 -10.00
C PRO A 71 -10.89 -2.03 -9.85
N VAL A 72 -10.88 -2.93 -10.84
CA VAL A 72 -11.71 -4.14 -10.84
C VAL A 72 -10.89 -5.35 -10.43
N PHE A 73 -11.35 -6.06 -9.39
CA PHE A 73 -10.65 -7.21 -8.83
C PHE A 73 -11.55 -8.41 -8.66
N HIS A 74 -10.95 -9.59 -8.83
CA HIS A 74 -11.59 -10.87 -8.56
C HIS A 74 -11.80 -11.09 -7.05
N VAL A 75 -12.89 -11.75 -6.68
CA VAL A 75 -13.31 -12.01 -5.28
C VAL A 75 -12.24 -12.67 -4.41
N SER A 76 -11.40 -13.51 -5.01
CA SER A 76 -10.30 -14.22 -4.33
C SER A 76 -9.20 -13.28 -3.81
N ASN A 77 -9.11 -12.07 -4.35
CA ASN A 77 -8.18 -11.03 -3.91
C ASN A 77 -8.77 -10.13 -2.82
N LEU A 78 -10.04 -10.32 -2.47
CA LEU A 78 -10.76 -9.50 -1.50
C LEU A 78 -10.93 -10.27 -0.18
N LYS A 79 -10.86 -9.53 0.92
CA LYS A 79 -11.15 -10.04 2.26
C LYS A 79 -12.04 -9.03 2.99
N PRO A 80 -13.13 -9.45 3.65
CA PRO A 80 -13.98 -8.53 4.39
C PRO A 80 -13.17 -7.84 5.50
N ALA A 81 -13.38 -6.53 5.66
CA ALA A 81 -12.82 -5.77 6.77
C ALA A 81 -13.80 -5.84 7.95
N LEU A 82 -13.46 -6.62 8.98
CA LEU A 82 -14.24 -6.72 10.22
C LEU A 82 -13.83 -5.57 11.14
N GLY A 83 -14.79 -4.71 11.48
CA GLY A 83 -14.56 -3.46 12.21
C GLY A 83 -14.61 -2.26 11.27
N GLY A 84 -15.82 -1.81 10.96
CA GLY A 84 -16.03 -0.59 10.20
C GLY A 84 -15.47 0.58 10.98
N ASN A 85 -14.30 1.09 10.57
CA ASN A 85 -13.81 2.43 10.92
C ASN A 85 -12.66 2.82 9.99
N ASN A 86 -13.05 3.48 8.89
CA ASN A 86 -12.61 4.81 8.48
C ASN A 86 -11.12 5.19 8.52
N GLN A 87 -10.19 4.25 8.41
CA GLN A 87 -8.81 4.59 8.11
C GLN A 87 -8.57 4.44 6.60
N GLN A 88 -9.03 5.45 5.84
CA GLN A 88 -8.35 5.88 4.62
C GLN A 88 -6.96 6.41 5.01
N GLY A 89 -6.14 5.56 5.59
CA GLY A 89 -4.80 5.88 6.06
C GLY A 89 -3.80 5.50 4.99
N THR A 90 -3.71 6.31 3.94
CA THR A 90 -2.43 6.64 3.31
C THR A 90 -2.70 7.73 2.28
N SER A 91 -2.33 8.96 2.61
CA SER A 91 -1.82 9.89 1.60
C SER A 91 -0.76 9.13 0.81
N LEU A 92 -1.09 8.77 -0.43
CA LEU A 92 -0.10 8.25 -1.38
C LEU A 92 0.95 9.33 -1.58
N PRO A 93 2.25 9.02 -1.57
CA PRO A 93 3.24 9.95 -2.09
C PRO A 93 2.94 10.16 -3.58
N GLU A 94 2.80 11.43 -3.99
CA GLU A 94 2.59 11.84 -5.38
C GLU A 94 3.66 11.18 -6.26
N MET A 95 3.21 10.41 -7.25
CA MET A 95 4.09 9.66 -8.14
C MET A 95 4.21 10.43 -9.46
N ASP A 96 5.25 11.26 -9.61
CA ASP A 96 5.60 11.83 -10.91
C ASP A 96 6.24 10.77 -11.82
N GLY A 97 5.95 10.86 -13.11
CA GLY A 97 6.06 9.85 -14.15
C GLY A 97 7.46 9.55 -14.68
N SER A 98 8.54 9.93 -14.00
CA SER A 98 9.90 9.68 -14.48
C SER A 98 10.79 9.14 -13.37
N SER A 99 11.22 7.89 -13.55
CA SER A 99 12.16 7.14 -12.69
C SER A 99 11.61 6.62 -11.36
N GLY A 100 11.98 5.38 -11.08
CA GLY A 100 11.42 4.58 -9.99
C GLY A 100 11.62 5.19 -8.61
N VAL A 101 10.57 5.04 -7.77
CA VAL A 101 10.58 5.24 -6.32
C VAL A 101 11.18 6.59 -5.91
N VAL A 102 10.37 7.65 -6.04
CA VAL A 102 10.61 8.87 -5.24
C VAL A 102 10.28 8.50 -3.79
N GLY A 103 11.33 8.26 -3.00
CA GLY A 103 11.22 8.35 -1.55
C GLY A 103 10.80 9.77 -1.17
N PRO A 104 10.19 9.97 0.01
CA PRO A 104 9.74 11.29 0.45
C PRO A 104 10.89 12.31 0.39
N PHE A 105 10.58 13.58 0.12
CA PHE A 105 11.59 14.64 0.05
C PHE A 105 12.17 14.93 1.45
N PRO A 106 13.46 15.28 1.58
CA PRO A 106 14.04 15.66 2.86
C PRO A 106 13.42 16.99 3.33
N GLN A 107 12.72 16.97 4.46
CA GLN A 107 12.08 18.14 5.05
C GLN A 107 13.02 18.90 5.98
N ALA A 108 13.76 18.17 6.83
CA ALA A 108 14.69 18.77 7.79
C ALA A 108 15.80 17.80 8.19
N VAL A 109 16.95 18.33 8.59
CA VAL A 109 18.00 17.55 9.26
C VAL A 109 17.76 17.65 10.76
N LEU A 110 17.50 16.52 11.42
CA LEU A 110 17.25 16.46 12.87
C LEU A 110 18.53 16.29 13.69
N ASP A 111 19.54 15.60 13.13
CA ASP A 111 20.76 15.26 13.86
C ASP A 111 21.91 14.95 12.89
N ARG A 112 23.15 15.00 13.39
CA ARG A 112 24.38 14.66 12.66
C ARG A 112 25.29 13.84 13.56
N ARG A 113 25.82 12.73 13.03
CA ARG A 113 26.78 11.89 13.75
C ARG A 113 27.89 11.40 12.83
N THR A 114 29.05 11.12 13.42
CA THR A 114 30.15 10.46 12.72
C THR A 114 30.26 9.02 13.19
N ARG A 115 30.17 8.06 12.27
CA ARG A 115 30.29 6.62 12.56
C ARG A 115 31.30 6.00 11.61
N ARG A 116 32.36 5.36 12.13
CA ARG A 116 33.41 4.70 11.33
C ARG A 116 34.00 5.62 10.23
N ASN A 117 34.37 6.86 10.60
CA ASN A 117 34.87 7.89 9.67
C ASN A 117 33.90 8.30 8.55
N LYS A 118 32.59 8.11 8.74
CA LYS A 118 31.57 8.59 7.81
C LYS A 118 30.59 9.49 8.53
N ASP A 119 30.37 10.67 7.97
CA ASP A 119 29.35 11.59 8.44
C ASP A 119 27.98 11.15 7.94
N GLU A 120 27.08 10.94 8.88
CA GLU A 120 25.69 10.60 8.63
C GLU A 120 24.81 11.72 9.18
N VAL A 121 23.79 12.11 8.43
CA VAL A 121 22.75 13.06 8.84
C VAL A 121 21.42 12.33 8.99
N LEU A 122 20.70 12.64 10.07
CA LEU A 122 19.36 12.14 10.32
C LEU A 122 18.36 13.03 9.60
N ILE A 123 17.78 12.49 8.52
CA ILE A 123 16.84 13.23 7.67
C ILE A 123 15.42 12.92 8.12
N HIS A 124 14.67 13.97 8.49
CA HIS A 124 13.22 13.96 8.57
C HIS A 124 12.65 14.14 7.17
N TRP A 125 11.71 13.27 6.82
CA TRP A 125 11.12 13.18 5.50
C TRP A 125 9.73 13.80 5.47
N GLN A 126 9.42 14.51 4.39
CA GLN A 126 8.15 15.20 4.21
C GLN A 126 6.98 14.21 4.19
N GLY A 127 5.96 14.47 5.03
CA GLY A 127 4.78 13.61 5.15
C GLY A 127 4.95 12.38 6.05
N LEU A 128 6.12 12.19 6.69
CA LEU A 128 6.36 11.14 7.67
C LEU A 128 6.56 11.72 9.07
N SER A 129 6.30 10.92 10.11
CA SER A 129 6.54 11.34 11.49
C SER A 129 8.04 11.53 11.76
N PRO A 130 8.46 12.41 12.69
CA PRO A 130 9.87 12.54 13.10
C PRO A 130 10.48 11.20 13.57
N ALA A 131 9.65 10.28 14.10
CA ALA A 131 10.06 8.93 14.48
C ALA A 131 10.50 8.06 13.28
N GLU A 132 10.14 8.44 12.07
CA GLU A 132 10.49 7.73 10.83
C GLU A 132 11.73 8.33 10.13
N ALA A 133 12.41 9.28 10.78
CA ALA A 133 13.65 9.85 10.28
C ALA A 133 14.72 8.77 10.04
N THR A 134 15.55 8.95 9.00
CA THR A 134 16.55 7.95 8.62
C THR A 134 17.93 8.56 8.43
N TRP A 135 18.95 7.88 8.94
CA TRP A 135 20.36 8.24 8.74
C TRP A 135 20.79 8.01 7.29
N LYS A 136 21.28 9.06 6.64
CA LYS A 136 21.82 9.04 5.28
C LYS A 136 23.18 9.71 5.24
N MET A 137 24.02 9.30 4.31
CA MET A 137 25.23 10.07 4.01
C MET A 137 24.80 11.31 3.22
N PRO A 138 25.32 12.50 3.57
CA PRO A 138 25.08 13.68 2.74
C PRO A 138 25.64 13.39 1.35
N ALA A 139 24.84 13.66 0.31
CA ALA A 139 25.35 13.69 -1.06
C ALA A 139 26.34 14.85 -1.16
N GLN A 140 27.48 14.59 -1.79
CA GLN A 140 28.56 15.54 -2.00
C GLN A 140 28.18 16.57 -3.07
#